data_AF-A0A7W9WAJ0-F1
#
_entry.id   AF-A0A7W9WAJ0-F1
#
_cell.length_a   1.000
_cell.length_b   1.000
_cell.length_c   1.000
_cell.angle_alpha   90.00
_cell.angle_beta   90.00
_cell.angle_gamma   90.00
#
_symmetry.space_group_name_H-M   'P 1'
#
loop_
_entity.id
_entity.type
_entity.pdbx_description
1 polymer ?
#
loop_
_entity_poly.entity_id
_entity_poly.type
_entity_poly.pdbx_seq_one_letter_code
_entity_poly.pdbx_strand_id
1 'polypeptide(L)'
;MSATSPEPVEGRTEEYAVVSVYQYGKRNFVSVTIGSKPSEEKEYQKEKNDKRYDLAPVLAEVEKLNAQGYELVNSAAAMHSVEGGGGLPFYSFIMKRRLR
;
A
#
# COMPACT_ATOMS: atom_id res chain seq x y z
N MET A 1 11.46 -7.81 16.76
CA MET A 1 11.39 -9.08 16.01
C MET A 1 11.56 -8.74 14.55
N SER A 2 12.71 -9.08 13.97
CA SER A 2 13.07 -8.73 12.59
C SER A 2 12.22 -9.55 11.62
N ALA A 3 11.48 -8.90 10.74
CA ALA A 3 10.69 -9.57 9.71
C ALA A 3 11.63 -10.10 8.63
N THR A 4 11.99 -11.37 8.72
CA THR A 4 12.75 -12.07 7.67
C THR A 4 11.89 -12.14 6.42
N SER A 5 12.39 -11.58 5.31
CA SER A 5 11.75 -11.71 4.00
C SER A 5 11.67 -13.21 3.64
N PRO A 6 10.54 -13.70 3.11
CA PRO A 6 10.44 -15.10 2.67
C PRO A 6 11.47 -15.37 1.56
N GLU A 7 12.02 -16.57 1.53
CA GLU A 7 12.81 -17.00 0.38
C GLU A 7 11.93 -17.02 -0.88
N PRO A 8 12.49 -16.63 -2.04
CA PRO A 8 11.78 -16.68 -3.31
C PRO A 8 11.14 -18.06 -3.55
N VAL A 9 9.91 -18.09 -4.06
CA VAL A 9 9.37 -19.31 -4.69
C VAL A 9 10.30 -19.67 -5.85
N GLU A 10 10.80 -20.90 -5.89
CA GLU A 10 11.77 -21.38 -6.91
C GLU A 10 11.39 -20.90 -8.32
N GLY A 11 12.31 -20.19 -8.98
CA GLY A 11 12.17 -19.70 -10.35
C GLY A 11 11.59 -18.28 -10.52
N ARG A 12 11.19 -17.58 -9.45
CA ARG A 12 10.80 -16.16 -9.56
C ARG A 12 12.02 -15.23 -9.67
N THR A 13 12.09 -14.47 -10.76
CA THR A 13 13.12 -13.41 -10.96
C THR A 13 12.71 -12.06 -10.38
N GLU A 14 11.46 -11.93 -9.94
CA GLU A 14 10.85 -10.66 -9.53
C GLU A 14 9.91 -10.87 -8.34
N GLU A 15 9.85 -9.87 -7.48
CA GLU A 15 8.90 -9.77 -6.37
C GLU A 15 8.09 -8.50 -6.50
N TYR A 16 6.78 -8.61 -6.28
CA TYR A 16 5.84 -7.51 -6.37
C TYR A 16 5.39 -7.10 -4.98
N ALA A 17 5.20 -5.81 -4.77
CA ALA A 17 4.53 -5.26 -3.60
C ALA A 17 3.35 -4.40 -4.06
N VAL A 18 2.22 -4.50 -3.36
CA VAL A 18 1.01 -3.73 -3.65
C VAL A 18 0.63 -2.96 -2.39
N VAL A 19 0.66 -1.63 -2.48
CA VAL A 19 0.15 -0.74 -1.44
C VAL A 19 -1.26 -0.32 -1.83
N SER A 20 -2.25 -0.79 -1.09
CA SER A 20 -3.66 -0.42 -1.24
C SER A 20 -4.04 0.56 -0.14
N VAL A 21 -4.69 1.65 -0.52
CA VAL A 21 -5.09 2.72 0.39
C VAL A 21 -6.57 2.99 0.21
N TYR A 22 -7.29 2.95 1.32
CA TYR A 22 -8.69 3.35 1.39
C TYR A 22 -8.83 4.52 2.34
N GLN A 23 -9.50 5.59 1.91
CA GLN A 23 -9.71 6.76 2.75
C GLN A 23 -11.18 6.95 3.09
N TYR A 24 -11.49 7.05 4.38
CA TYR A 24 -12.84 7.30 4.88
C TYR A 24 -12.87 8.52 5.79
N GLY A 25 -13.36 9.64 5.26
CA GLY A 25 -13.39 10.93 5.96
C GLY A 25 -11.98 11.45 6.30
N LYS A 26 -11.60 11.37 7.57
CA LYS A 26 -10.27 11.74 8.08
C LYS A 26 -9.33 10.53 8.29
N ARG A 27 -9.80 9.31 8.03
CA ARG A 27 -9.07 8.07 8.30
C ARG A 27 -8.42 7.56 7.01
N ASN A 28 -7.21 7.05 7.16
CA ASN A 28 -6.46 6.36 6.12
C ASN A 28 -6.26 4.91 6.55
N PHE A 29 -6.68 3.98 5.70
CA PHE A 29 -6.46 2.55 5.87
C PHE A 29 -5.46 2.12 4.82
N VAL A 30 -4.38 1.46 5.25
CA VAL A 30 -3.30 1.03 4.36
C VAL A 30 -3.10 -0.48 4.50
N SER A 31 -3.00 -1.16 3.36
CA SER A 31 -2.64 -2.56 3.25
C SER A 31 -1.44 -2.69 2.31
N VAL A 32 -0.41 -3.44 2.73
CA VAL A 32 0.85 -3.63 2.00
C VAL A 32 1.08 -5.12 1.77
N THR A 33 0.67 -5.62 0.62
CA THR A 33 0.88 -7.02 0.22
C THR A 33 2.24 -7.16 -0.44
N ILE A 34 3.07 -8.12 -0.01
CA ILE A 34 4.38 -8.41 -0.61
C ILE A 34 4.40 -9.85 -1.10
N GLY A 35 4.72 -10.05 -2.37
CA GLY A 35 4.68 -11.34 -3.04
C GLY A 35 3.30 -11.98 -2.94
N SER A 36 3.24 -13.17 -2.36
CA SER A 36 2.00 -13.90 -2.12
C SER A 36 1.49 -13.78 -0.67
N LYS A 37 2.12 -12.94 0.17
CA LYS A 37 1.74 -12.79 1.58
C LYS A 37 0.67 -11.70 1.72
N PRO A 38 -0.59 -12.07 2.03
CA PRO A 38 -1.60 -11.06 2.33
C PRO A 38 -1.19 -10.29 3.58
N SER A 39 -1.37 -8.98 3.57
CA SER A 39 -1.26 -8.16 4.77
C SER A 39 -2.63 -7.85 5.33
N GLU A 40 -2.74 -7.87 6.65
CA GLU A 40 -3.87 -7.27 7.34
C GLU A 40 -3.87 -5.75 7.08
N GLU A 41 -5.05 -5.21 6.77
CA GLU A 41 -5.28 -3.78 6.69
C GLU A 41 -5.00 -3.14 8.05
N LYS A 42 -4.24 -2.04 8.06
CA LYS A 42 -3.96 -1.28 9.28
C LYS A 42 -4.47 0.14 9.12
N GLU A 43 -5.20 0.61 10.12
CA GLU A 43 -5.54 2.03 10.23
C GLU A 43 -4.25 2.80 10.52
N TYR A 44 -3.87 3.70 9.62
CA TYR A 44 -2.69 4.52 9.81
C TYR A 44 -3.02 5.65 10.79
N GLN A 45 -2.34 5.63 11.94
CA GLN A 45 -2.35 6.63 13.02
C GLN A 45 -3.75 7.12 13.43
N LYS A 46 -4.22 6.64 14.58
CA LYS A 46 -5.48 7.03 15.21
C LYS A 46 -5.52 8.51 15.64
N GLU A 47 -4.38 9.20 15.66
CA GLU A 47 -4.29 10.63 15.92
C GLU A 47 -4.64 11.42 14.65
N LYS A 48 -5.74 12.18 14.75
CA LYS A 48 -6.37 12.93 13.67
C LYS A 48 -5.35 13.70 12.83
N ASN A 49 -5.19 13.26 11.59
CA ASN A 49 -4.78 14.19 10.55
C ASN A 49 -5.97 15.10 10.26
N ASP A 50 -5.84 16.40 10.53
CA ASP A 50 -6.93 17.36 10.27
C ASP A 50 -7.15 17.64 8.79
N LYS A 51 -6.30 17.06 7.94
CA LYS A 51 -6.37 17.17 6.48
C LYS A 51 -7.15 15.99 5.90
N ARG A 52 -8.24 16.30 5.21
CA ARG A 52 -8.99 15.34 4.41
C ARG A 52 -8.08 14.81 3.29
N TYR A 53 -8.03 13.50 3.12
CA TYR A 53 -7.26 12.82 2.07
C TYR A 53 -5.74 13.01 2.13
N ASP A 54 -5.13 13.08 3.32
CA ASP A 54 -3.67 13.15 3.43
C ASP A 54 -3.00 11.87 2.89
N LEU A 55 -2.07 12.04 1.95
CA LEU A 55 -1.29 10.99 1.31
C LEU A 55 0.11 10.82 1.91
N ALA A 56 0.55 11.71 2.81
CA ALA A 56 1.80 11.52 3.56
C ALA A 56 1.98 10.09 4.14
N PRO A 57 0.97 9.45 4.76
CA PRO A 57 1.12 8.08 5.27
C PRO A 57 1.34 7.04 4.17
N VAL A 58 0.74 7.25 3.01
CA VAL A 58 0.87 6.39 1.84
C VAL A 58 2.28 6.50 1.27
N LEU A 59 2.77 7.73 1.13
CA LEU A 59 4.12 8.01 0.65
C LEU A 59 5.16 7.39 1.59
N ALA A 60 4.94 7.42 2.91
CA ALA A 60 5.84 6.77 3.86
C ALA A 60 5.95 5.25 3.64
N GLU A 61 4.86 4.54 3.30
CA GLU A 61 4.93 3.11 2.98
C GLU A 61 5.61 2.85 1.63
N VAL A 62 5.32 3.68 0.63
CA VAL A 62 6.00 3.62 -0.67
C VAL A 62 7.51 3.86 -0.52
N GLU A 63 7.92 4.82 0.29
CA GLU A 63 9.33 5.12 0.59
C GLU A 63 10.02 3.96 1.33
N LYS A 64 9.34 3.31 2.28
CA LYS A 64 9.86 2.09 2.94
C LYS A 64 10.11 0.95 1.95
N LEU A 65 9.25 0.79 0.94
CA LEU A 65 9.43 -0.20 -0.12
C LEU A 65 10.58 0.20 -1.06
N ASN A 66 10.68 1.48 -1.42
CA ASN A 66 11.82 2.01 -2.19
C ASN A 66 13.16 1.73 -1.49
N ALA A 67 13.24 1.94 -0.18
CA ALA A 67 14.43 1.62 0.61
C ALA A 67 14.80 0.12 0.62
N GLN A 68 13.84 -0.76 0.30
CA GLN A 68 14.04 -2.21 0.16
C GLN A 68 14.35 -2.65 -1.28
N GLY A 69 14.53 -1.68 -2.21
CA GLY A 69 14.86 -1.91 -3.61
C GLY A 69 13.65 -2.15 -4.51
N TYR A 70 12.42 -1.87 -4.05
CA TYR A 70 11.23 -1.89 -4.90
C TYR A 70 11.10 -0.57 -5.66
N GLU A 71 10.81 -0.65 -6.95
CA GLU A 71 10.55 0.50 -7.81
C GLU A 71 9.04 0.58 -8.10
N LEU A 72 8.49 1.80 -8.13
CA LEU A 72 7.09 2.01 -8.52
C LEU A 72 6.95 1.71 -10.02
N VAL A 73 6.07 0.76 -10.36
CA VAL A 73 5.82 0.37 -11.75
C VAL A 73 4.45 0.79 -12.26
N ASN A 74 3.47 0.94 -11.36
CA ASN A 74 2.15 1.43 -11.71
C ASN A 74 1.47 2.08 -10.51
N SER A 75 0.58 3.03 -10.77
CA SER A 75 -0.35 3.58 -9.79
C SER A 75 -1.74 3.71 -10.39
N ALA A 76 -2.75 3.46 -9.57
CA ALA A 76 -4.15 3.60 -9.94
C ALA A 76 -4.90 4.35 -8.85
N ALA A 77 -5.83 5.20 -9.28
CA ALA A 77 -6.80 5.86 -8.43
C ALA A 77 -8.20 5.46 -8.88
N ALA A 78 -9.04 5.08 -7.92
CA ALA A 78 -10.42 4.71 -8.14
C ALA A 78 -11.32 5.38 -7.09
N MET A 79 -12.62 5.43 -7.38
CA MET A 79 -13.63 5.90 -6.44
C MET A 79 -14.55 4.73 -6.12
N HIS A 80 -14.57 4.30 -4.86
CA HIS A 80 -15.55 3.33 -4.39
C HIS A 80 -16.88 4.06 -4.22
N SER A 81 -17.93 3.60 -4.91
CA SER A 81 -19.27 4.14 -4.70
C SER A 81 -19.76 3.80 -3.30
N VAL A 82 -20.35 4.78 -2.63
CA VAL A 82 -21.04 4.58 -1.35
C VAL A 82 -22.53 4.83 -1.55
N GLU A 83 -23.37 4.01 -0.91
CA GLU A 83 -24.82 4.25 -0.88
C GLU A 83 -25.11 5.65 -0.31
N GLY A 84 -25.98 6.40 -0.99
CA GLY A 84 -26.35 7.77 -0.60
C GLY A 84 -25.68 8.89 -1.41
N GLY A 85 -24.78 8.55 -2.35
CA GLY A 85 -24.17 9.51 -3.27
C GLY A 85 -22.77 9.98 -2.86
N GLY A 86 -21.90 10.10 -3.85
CA GLY A 86 -20.47 10.39 -3.69
C GLY A 86 -19.58 9.18 -3.93
N GLY A 87 -18.32 9.28 -3.49
CA GLY A 87 -17.39 8.16 -3.52
C GLY A 87 -16.21 8.36 -2.59
N LEU A 88 -15.59 7.25 -2.21
CA LEU A 88 -14.41 7.23 -1.36
C LEU A 88 -13.19 6.91 -2.21
N PRO A 89 -12.12 7.73 -2.12
CA PRO A 89 -10.94 7.49 -2.93
C PRO A 89 -10.24 6.23 -2.45
N PHE A 90 -9.84 5.44 -3.43
CA PHE A 90 -9.00 4.27 -3.28
C PHE A 90 -7.78 4.43 -4.17
N TYR A 91 -6.61 4.18 -3.62
CA TYR A 91 -5.36 4.21 -4.36
C TYR A 91 -4.68 2.86 -4.30
N SER A 92 -4.07 2.46 -5.41
CA SER A 92 -3.22 1.27 -5.46
C SER A 92 -1.89 1.63 -6.10
N PHE A 93 -0.79 1.26 -5.45
CA PHE A 93 0.56 1.41 -5.95
C PHE A 93 1.17 0.04 -6.10
N ILE A 94 1.54 -0.31 -7.33
CA ILE A 94 2.22 -1.56 -7.64
C ILE A 94 3.70 -1.25 -7.76
N MET A 95 4.49 -1.94 -6.96
CA MET A 95 5.93 -1.84 -6.93
C MET A 95 6.57 -3.19 -7.23
N LYS A 96 7.80 -3.18 -7.76
CA LYS A 96 8.51 -4.38 -8.16
C LYS A 96 9.99 -4.29 -7.80
N ARG A 97 10.59 -5.40 -7.36
CA ARG A 97 12.05 -5.56 -7.29
C ARG A 97 12.52 -6.81 -8.01
N ARG A 98 13.77 -6.81 -8.48
CA ARG A 98 14.43 -8.00 -9.00
C ARG A 98 14.94 -8.87 -7.86
N LEU A 99 14.65 -10.17 -7.92
CA LEU A 99 15.24 -11.18 -7.07
C LEU A 99 16.48 -11.70 -7.82
N ARG A 100 17.67 -11.52 -7.24
CA ARG A 100 18.92 -11.96 -7.84
C ARG A 100 19.05 -13.47 -7.78
#